data_AF-A0A382QHK2-F1
#
_entry.id   AF-A0A382QHK2-F1
#
_cell.length_a   1.000
_cell.length_b   1.000
_cell.length_c   1.000
_cell.angle_alpha   90.00
_cell.angle_beta   90.00
_cell.angle_gamma   90.00
#
_symmetry.space_group_name_H-M   'P 1'
#
loop_
_entity.id
_entity.type
_entity.pdbx_description
1 polymer ?
#
loop_
_entity_poly.entity_id
_entity_poly.type
_entity_poly.pdbx_seq_one_letter_code
_entity_poly.pdbx_strand_id
1 'polypeptide(L)'
;VNSDTLNSISSSLALKLGITFSLLFSGLIWLADLLWMQEPLLLPKPDGLDFWYKWQLLNPDFISRSSAWVLYFGHQIIIWWLIFKAQASKPEYISGLHWFNVAALLVNALFVTLHLVQTHIFYDGLAQDVTEQSAQWSVIVLLVVVLMMENQRRGMFFGKPLDFVTRASQGIRKYHGYYFAWAAIYTFWYHPMV
;
A
#
# COMPACT_ATOMS: atom_id res chain seq x y z
N VAL A 1 -8.71 32.60 -18.66
CA VAL A 1 -8.29 31.32 -19.27
C VAL A 1 -8.90 30.22 -18.44
N ASN A 2 -9.96 29.58 -18.93
CA ASN A 2 -10.66 28.52 -18.20
C ASN A 2 -9.74 27.31 -18.06
N SER A 3 -9.32 27.01 -16.83
CA SER A 3 -8.51 25.85 -16.47
C SER A 3 -9.21 24.49 -16.68
N ASP A 4 -10.47 24.50 -17.09
CA ASP A 4 -11.34 23.32 -17.11
C ASP A 4 -11.35 22.59 -18.46
N THR A 5 -10.39 22.87 -19.34
CA THR A 5 -10.21 22.19 -20.65
C THR A 5 -9.02 21.24 -20.68
N LEU A 6 -8.48 20.86 -19.52
CA LEU A 6 -7.61 19.69 -19.43
C LEU A 6 -8.49 18.45 -19.50
N ASN A 7 -8.47 17.78 -20.65
CA ASN A 7 -9.12 16.49 -20.94
C ASN A 7 -9.20 15.61 -19.68
N SER A 8 -10.37 15.58 -19.05
CA SER A 8 -10.56 14.75 -17.86
C SER A 8 -10.46 13.29 -18.29
N ILE A 9 -9.47 12.57 -17.74
CA ILE A 9 -9.35 11.12 -17.98
C ILE A 9 -10.64 10.50 -17.46
N SER A 10 -11.38 9.83 -18.35
CA SER A 10 -12.62 9.17 -17.96
C SER A 10 -12.32 8.05 -16.97
N SER A 11 -13.20 7.86 -15.99
CA SER A 11 -13.03 6.83 -14.96
C SER A 11 -12.89 5.43 -15.57
N SER A 12 -13.58 5.16 -16.68
CA SER A 12 -13.49 3.87 -17.40
C SER A 12 -12.15 3.70 -18.13
N LEU A 13 -11.59 4.77 -18.71
CA LEU A 13 -10.26 4.72 -19.32
C LEU A 13 -9.19 4.53 -18.25
N ALA A 14 -9.25 5.28 -17.14
CA ALA A 14 -8.33 5.13 -16.02
C ALA A 14 -8.33 3.70 -15.47
N LEU A 15 -9.51 3.09 -15.31
CA LEU A 15 -9.64 1.70 -14.88
C LEU A 15 -8.98 0.72 -15.87
N LYS A 16 -9.26 0.85 -17.17
CA LYS A 16 -8.66 0.00 -18.20
C LYS A 16 -7.13 0.13 -18.20
N LEU A 17 -6.61 1.35 -18.12
CA LEU A 17 -5.17 1.60 -18.03
C LEU A 17 -4.57 0.96 -16.78
N GLY A 18 -5.23 1.09 -15.62
CA GLY A 18 -4.79 0.49 -14.37
C GLY A 18 -4.73 -1.05 -14.43
N ILE A 19 -5.75 -1.69 -15.01
CA ILE A 19 -5.78 -3.15 -15.21
C ILE A 19 -4.67 -3.58 -16.16
N THR A 20 -4.55 -2.93 -17.32
CA THR A 20 -3.50 -3.25 -18.29
C THR A 20 -2.11 -3.06 -17.71
N PHE A 21 -1.87 -1.94 -17.01
CA PHE A 21 -0.61 -1.70 -16.32
C PHE A 21 -0.31 -2.80 -15.30
N SER A 22 -1.29 -3.18 -14.48
CA SER A 22 -1.10 -4.22 -13.45
C SER A 22 -0.73 -5.57 -14.08
N LEU A 23 -1.41 -5.98 -15.15
CA LEU A 23 -1.11 -7.23 -15.86
C LEU A 23 0.29 -7.21 -16.49
N LEU A 24 0.63 -6.12 -17.18
CA LEU A 24 1.95 -5.97 -17.80
C LEU A 24 3.05 -5.92 -16.75
N PHE A 25 2.83 -5.24 -15.64
CA PHE A 25 3.81 -5.10 -14.57
C PHE A 25 3.99 -6.42 -13.81
N SER A 26 2.94 -7.19 -13.57
CA SER A 26 3.08 -8.56 -13.04
C SER A 26 3.89 -9.46 -13.98
N GLY A 27 3.66 -9.36 -15.30
CA GLY A 27 4.49 -10.04 -16.30
C GLY A 27 5.95 -9.58 -16.28
N LEU A 28 6.18 -8.28 -16.05
CA LEU A 28 7.53 -7.72 -15.89
C LEU A 28 8.22 -8.24 -14.64
N ILE A 29 7.53 -8.34 -13.50
CA ILE A 29 8.09 -8.94 -12.27
C ILE A 29 8.50 -10.39 -12.54
N TRP A 30 7.63 -11.18 -13.17
CA TRP A 30 7.95 -12.58 -13.52
C TRP A 30 9.16 -12.69 -14.46
N LEU A 31 9.24 -11.84 -15.49
CA LEU A 31 10.40 -11.81 -16.38
C LEU A 31 11.67 -11.34 -15.65
N ALA A 32 11.55 -10.37 -14.76
CA ALA A 32 12.67 -9.86 -13.99
C ALA A 32 13.22 -10.92 -13.04
N ASP A 33 12.34 -11.66 -12.37
CA ASP A 33 12.71 -12.81 -11.54
C ASP A 33 13.49 -13.85 -12.36
N LEU A 34 12.95 -14.24 -13.52
CA LEU A 34 13.55 -15.25 -14.39
C LEU A 34 14.91 -14.84 -15.00
N LEU A 35 15.09 -13.55 -15.33
CA LEU A 35 16.21 -13.08 -16.14
C LEU A 35 17.29 -12.33 -15.36
N TRP A 36 16.91 -11.66 -14.27
CA TRP A 36 17.77 -10.68 -13.59
C TRP A 36 17.93 -10.92 -12.09
N MET A 37 16.98 -11.59 -11.43
CA MET A 37 17.08 -11.86 -9.99
C MET A 37 17.99 -13.05 -9.73
N GLN A 38 18.88 -12.90 -8.75
CA GLN A 38 19.70 -14.01 -8.26
C GLN A 38 19.09 -14.54 -6.97
N GLU A 39 19.15 -15.86 -6.78
CA GLU A 39 18.74 -16.51 -5.54
C GLU A 39 19.58 -15.98 -4.37
N PRO A 40 18.98 -15.24 -3.43
CA PRO A 40 19.71 -14.64 -2.32
C PRO A 40 20.02 -15.69 -1.25
N LEU A 41 21.09 -15.45 -0.50
CA LEU A 41 21.36 -16.22 0.70
C LEU A 41 20.48 -15.71 1.85
N LEU A 42 19.50 -16.52 2.24
CA LEU A 42 18.51 -16.17 3.25
C LEU A 42 18.97 -16.53 4.66
N LEU A 43 18.46 -15.78 5.63
CA LEU A 43 18.61 -16.07 7.05
C LEU A 43 17.97 -17.45 7.36
N PRO A 44 18.66 -18.36 8.06
CA PRO A 44 18.04 -19.59 8.51
C PRO A 44 17.05 -19.31 9.63
N LYS A 45 16.00 -20.14 9.73
CA LYS A 45 15.01 -20.04 10.81
C LYS A 45 15.72 -20.15 12.17
N PRO A 46 15.59 -19.16 13.06
CA PRO A 46 16.10 -19.27 14.42
C PRO A 46 15.28 -20.27 15.26
N ASP A 47 15.95 -20.97 16.17
CA ASP A 47 15.29 -21.88 17.11
C ASP A 47 14.37 -21.12 18.08
N GLY A 48 13.17 -21.65 18.33
CA GLY A 48 12.23 -21.09 19.31
C GLY A 48 11.44 -19.85 18.84
N LEU A 49 11.54 -19.46 17.56
CA LEU A 49 10.77 -18.37 16.97
C LEU A 49 9.64 -18.91 16.09
N ASP A 50 8.40 -18.79 16.57
CA ASP A 50 7.20 -19.31 15.88
C ASP A 50 6.75 -18.41 14.71
N PHE A 51 6.73 -17.09 14.92
CA PHE A 51 6.36 -16.09 13.90
C PHE A 51 7.60 -15.49 13.24
N TRP A 52 8.37 -16.36 12.56
CA TRP A 52 9.56 -15.97 11.81
C TRP A 52 9.26 -15.77 10.32
N TYR A 53 9.79 -14.69 9.74
CA TYR A 53 9.66 -14.39 8.32
C TYR A 53 10.84 -14.93 7.52
N LYS A 54 10.56 -15.75 6.50
CA LYS A 54 11.59 -16.52 5.78
C LYS A 54 12.47 -15.68 4.85
N TRP A 55 11.89 -14.68 4.19
CA TRP A 55 12.55 -13.98 3.08
C TRP A 55 13.36 -12.78 3.59
N GLN A 56 14.26 -13.05 4.54
CA GLN A 56 15.22 -12.09 5.06
C GLN A 56 16.61 -12.48 4.54
N LEU A 57 17.39 -11.52 4.05
CA LEU A 57 18.81 -11.71 3.75
C LEU A 57 19.59 -12.16 4.98
N LEU A 58 20.55 -13.07 4.79
CA LEU A 58 21.46 -13.49 5.84
C LEU A 58 22.40 -12.35 6.28
N ASN A 59 22.88 -11.55 5.32
CA ASN A 59 23.86 -10.49 5.54
C ASN A 59 23.37 -9.15 4.95
N PRO A 60 22.34 -8.52 5.54
CA PRO A 60 21.90 -7.20 5.12
C PRO A 60 22.94 -6.13 5.52
N ASP A 61 23.13 -5.12 4.69
CA ASP A 61 23.99 -3.99 4.98
C ASP A 61 23.19 -2.72 5.32
N PHE A 62 23.87 -1.63 5.65
CA PHE A 62 23.21 -0.38 5.96
C PHE A 62 22.46 0.21 4.76
N ILE A 63 22.99 0.04 3.55
CA ILE A 63 22.45 0.68 2.33
C ILE A 63 21.17 -0.02 1.88
N SER A 64 21.18 -1.34 1.84
CA SER A 64 20.03 -2.20 1.54
C SER A 64 18.85 -1.89 2.46
N ARG A 65 19.05 -1.95 3.79
CA ARG A 65 18.01 -1.61 4.77
C ARG A 65 17.52 -0.17 4.65
N SER A 66 18.45 0.79 4.54
CA SER A 66 18.08 2.21 4.42
C SER A 66 17.32 2.50 3.12
N SER A 67 17.63 1.80 2.03
CA SER A 67 16.95 1.96 0.75
C SER A 67 15.45 1.63 0.86
N ALA A 68 15.11 0.53 1.55
CA ALA A 68 13.73 0.13 1.80
C ALA A 68 13.00 1.17 2.66
N TRP A 69 13.61 1.63 3.76
CA TRP A 69 13.01 2.64 4.63
C TRP A 69 12.80 3.99 3.94
N VAL A 70 13.79 4.48 3.20
CA VAL A 70 13.70 5.77 2.50
C VAL A 70 12.58 5.74 1.46
N LEU A 71 12.49 4.66 0.67
CA LEU A 71 11.44 4.52 -0.32
C LEU A 71 10.06 4.32 0.32
N TYR A 72 9.97 3.54 1.40
CA TYR A 72 8.75 3.42 2.20
C TYR A 72 8.27 4.77 2.74
N PHE A 73 9.14 5.54 3.40
CA PHE A 73 8.76 6.85 3.94
C PHE A 73 8.39 7.83 2.83
N GLY A 74 9.13 7.84 1.73
CA GLY A 74 8.80 8.63 0.54
C GLY A 74 7.40 8.29 0.02
N HIS A 75 7.11 7.00 -0.16
CA HIS A 75 5.81 6.53 -0.63
C HIS A 75 4.70 6.95 0.34
N GLN A 76 4.92 6.72 1.64
CA GLN A 76 3.94 7.01 2.69
C GLN A 76 3.62 8.49 2.81
N ILE A 77 4.64 9.35 2.86
CA ILE A 77 4.48 10.79 3.04
C ILE A 77 3.77 11.39 1.83
N ILE A 78 4.12 10.98 0.61
CA ILE A 78 3.49 11.51 -0.61
C ILE A 78 2.01 11.11 -0.65
N ILE A 79 1.68 9.86 -0.33
CA ILE A 79 0.27 9.41 -0.33
C ILE A 79 -0.53 10.10 0.77
N TRP A 80 0.01 10.23 1.99
CA TRP A 80 -0.65 11.00 3.05
C TRP A 80 -0.84 12.46 2.68
N TRP A 81 0.14 13.08 2.03
CA TRP A 81 0.01 14.44 1.52
C TRP A 81 -1.10 14.56 0.48
N LEU A 82 -1.22 13.61 -0.45
CA LEU A 82 -2.32 13.58 -1.42
C LEU A 82 -3.69 13.40 -0.76
N ILE A 83 -3.80 12.53 0.25
CA ILE A 83 -5.02 12.38 1.06
C ILE A 83 -5.38 13.70 1.75
N PHE A 84 -4.39 14.36 2.37
CA PHE A 84 -4.58 15.66 2.99
C PHE A 84 -5.08 16.70 1.99
N LYS A 85 -4.46 16.79 0.80
CA LYS A 85 -4.88 17.70 -0.26
C LYS A 85 -6.31 17.41 -0.73
N ALA A 86 -6.69 16.14 -0.86
CA ALA A 86 -8.05 15.73 -1.24
C ALA A 86 -9.09 16.07 -0.16
N GLN A 87 -8.76 15.87 1.12
CA GLN A 87 -9.66 16.22 2.22
C GLN A 87 -9.82 17.74 2.36
N ALA A 88 -8.74 18.50 2.16
CA ALA A 88 -8.75 19.96 2.25
C ALA A 88 -9.53 20.62 1.11
N SER A 89 -9.52 20.03 -0.10
CA SER A 89 -10.22 20.58 -1.26
C SER A 89 -11.73 20.36 -1.24
N LYS A 90 -12.25 19.43 -0.41
CA LYS A 90 -13.68 19.06 -0.33
C LYS A 90 -14.33 18.95 -1.73
N PRO A 91 -13.75 18.13 -2.62
CA PRO A 91 -14.11 18.12 -4.02
C PRO A 91 -15.52 17.58 -4.23
N GLU A 92 -16.22 18.11 -5.23
CA GLU A 92 -17.51 17.57 -5.67
C GLU A 92 -17.32 16.29 -6.51
N TYR A 93 -18.39 15.51 -6.63
CA TYR A 93 -18.40 14.32 -7.47
C TYR A 93 -18.35 14.72 -8.95
N ILE A 94 -17.41 14.14 -9.69
CA ILE A 94 -17.26 14.34 -11.13
C ILE A 94 -17.20 12.99 -11.83
N SER A 95 -17.45 12.98 -13.15
CA SER A 95 -17.40 11.76 -13.97
C SER A 95 -15.97 11.27 -14.29
N GLY A 96 -14.97 12.12 -14.07
CA GLY A 96 -13.55 11.83 -14.28
C GLY A 96 -12.76 11.68 -12.97
N LEU A 97 -11.43 11.74 -13.08
CA LEU A 97 -10.54 11.75 -11.93
C LEU A 97 -10.12 13.18 -11.57
N HIS A 98 -10.15 13.49 -10.28
CA HIS A 98 -9.49 14.67 -9.75
C HIS A 98 -7.96 14.54 -9.88
N TRP A 99 -7.26 15.67 -9.93
CA TRP A 99 -5.80 15.67 -10.10
C TRP A 99 -5.07 14.84 -9.03
N PHE A 100 -5.55 14.86 -7.78
CA PHE A 100 -4.95 14.09 -6.69
C PHE A 100 -5.17 12.57 -6.85
N ASN A 101 -6.25 12.15 -7.54
CA ASN A 101 -6.45 10.74 -7.87
C ASN A 101 -5.46 10.29 -8.95
N VAL A 102 -5.27 11.11 -9.99
CA VAL A 102 -4.27 10.84 -11.03
C VAL A 102 -2.86 10.82 -10.43
N ALA A 103 -2.54 11.81 -9.59
CA ALA A 103 -1.27 11.86 -8.88
C ALA A 103 -1.06 10.62 -8.00
N ALA A 104 -2.08 10.16 -7.26
CA ALA A 104 -1.97 8.96 -6.44
C ALA A 104 -1.69 7.71 -7.29
N LEU A 105 -2.35 7.56 -8.45
CA LEU A 105 -2.08 6.45 -9.36
C LEU A 105 -0.64 6.48 -9.89
N LEU A 106 -0.16 7.65 -10.31
CA LEU A 106 1.20 7.83 -10.81
C LEU A 106 2.25 7.58 -9.72
N VAL A 107 2.01 8.06 -8.51
CA VAL A 107 2.89 7.82 -7.34
C VAL A 107 2.97 6.33 -7.04
N ASN A 108 1.83 5.62 -7.00
CA ASN A 108 1.86 4.17 -6.80
C ASN A 108 2.61 3.45 -7.93
N ALA A 109 2.36 3.81 -9.19
CA ALA A 109 3.06 3.21 -10.33
C ALA A 109 4.59 3.44 -10.25
N LEU A 110 5.01 4.64 -9.86
CA LEU A 110 6.41 4.97 -9.62
C LEU A 110 7.00 4.12 -8.50
N PHE A 111 6.37 4.08 -7.33
CA PHE A 111 6.92 3.33 -6.18
C PHE A 111 6.87 1.82 -6.37
N VAL A 112 5.92 1.29 -7.14
CA VAL A 112 5.92 -0.11 -7.57
C VAL A 112 7.13 -0.41 -8.45
N THR A 113 7.46 0.49 -9.37
CA THR A 113 8.67 0.37 -10.20
C THR A 113 9.94 0.51 -9.38
N LEU A 114 10.01 1.48 -8.47
CA LEU A 114 11.16 1.68 -7.58
C LEU A 114 11.35 0.49 -6.64
N HIS A 115 10.27 -0.12 -6.17
CA HIS A 115 10.36 -1.31 -5.32
C HIS A 115 10.95 -2.49 -6.11
N LEU A 116 10.52 -2.73 -7.35
CA LEU A 116 11.14 -3.76 -8.21
C LEU A 116 12.65 -3.52 -8.39
N VAL A 117 13.04 -2.26 -8.66
CA VAL A 117 14.45 -1.88 -8.82
C VAL A 117 15.23 -2.06 -7.51
N GLN A 118 14.64 -1.69 -6.37
CA GLN A 118 15.27 -1.87 -5.06
C GLN A 118 15.43 -3.36 -4.74
N THR A 119 14.43 -4.20 -5.00
CA THR A 119 14.55 -5.65 -4.84
C THR A 119 15.60 -6.22 -5.79
N HIS A 120 15.71 -5.71 -7.02
CA HIS A 120 16.74 -6.18 -7.95
C HIS A 120 18.16 -5.88 -7.49
N ILE A 121 18.38 -4.69 -6.94
CA ILE A 121 19.74 -4.27 -6.53
C ILE A 121 20.09 -4.82 -5.16
N PHE A 122 19.14 -4.88 -4.23
CA PHE A 122 19.40 -5.15 -2.82
C PHE A 122 18.66 -6.35 -2.25
N TYR A 123 17.61 -6.87 -2.90
CA TYR A 123 16.67 -7.89 -2.41
C TYR A 123 15.96 -7.56 -1.09
N ASP A 124 16.31 -6.47 -0.40
CA ASP A 124 15.91 -6.28 0.98
C ASP A 124 14.50 -5.69 1.14
N GLY A 125 13.93 -5.81 2.34
CA GLY A 125 12.63 -5.23 2.69
C GLY A 125 12.60 -4.77 4.15
N LEU A 126 11.49 -4.16 4.58
CA LEU A 126 11.38 -3.71 5.98
C LEU A 126 11.43 -4.90 6.96
N ALA A 127 11.15 -6.12 6.51
CA ALA A 127 11.18 -7.33 7.33
C ALA A 127 12.51 -7.56 8.07
N GLN A 128 13.63 -6.97 7.67
CA GLN A 128 14.87 -7.02 8.46
C GLN A 128 14.75 -6.34 9.82
N ASP A 129 13.98 -5.26 9.86
CA ASP A 129 13.95 -4.32 10.98
C ASP A 129 12.66 -4.41 11.78
N VAL A 130 11.65 -5.10 11.23
CA VAL A 130 10.32 -5.19 11.83
C VAL A 130 9.79 -6.63 11.84
N THR A 131 9.00 -6.93 12.87
CA THR A 131 8.44 -8.26 13.07
C THR A 131 7.35 -8.61 12.05
N GLU A 132 7.17 -9.89 11.76
CA GLU A 132 6.02 -10.37 10.96
C GLU A 132 4.68 -9.94 11.59
N GLN A 133 4.62 -9.95 12.92
CA GLN A 133 3.42 -9.57 13.67
C GLN A 133 2.99 -8.12 13.38
N SER A 134 3.93 -7.18 13.23
CA SER A 134 3.56 -5.79 12.93
C SER A 134 2.90 -5.67 11.54
N ALA A 135 3.37 -6.43 10.54
CA ALA A 135 2.72 -6.50 9.23
C ALA A 135 1.30 -7.09 9.35
N GLN A 136 1.15 -8.19 10.07
CA GLN A 136 -0.14 -8.83 10.31
C GLN A 136 -1.14 -7.90 11.03
N TRP A 137 -0.70 -7.22 12.10
CA TRP A 137 -1.55 -6.30 12.86
C TRP A 137 -2.03 -5.11 12.03
N SER A 138 -1.22 -4.65 11.06
CA SER A 138 -1.63 -3.56 10.16
C SER A 138 -2.90 -3.92 9.36
N VAL A 139 -2.99 -5.17 8.89
CA VAL A 139 -4.13 -5.68 8.14
C VAL A 139 -5.30 -6.01 9.07
N ILE A 140 -5.05 -6.62 10.24
CA ILE A 140 -6.10 -6.94 11.21
C ILE A 140 -6.85 -5.68 11.62
N VAL A 141 -6.13 -4.63 12.00
CA VAL A 141 -6.77 -3.36 12.41
C VAL A 141 -7.49 -2.72 11.22
N LEU A 142 -6.94 -2.77 9.99
CA LEU A 142 -7.64 -2.31 8.80
C LEU A 142 -8.99 -3.04 8.64
N LEU A 143 -9.01 -4.36 8.77
CA LEU A 143 -10.23 -5.18 8.67
C LEU A 143 -11.23 -4.85 9.79
N VAL A 144 -10.78 -4.68 11.03
CA VAL A 144 -11.62 -4.25 12.15
C VAL A 144 -12.24 -2.89 11.86
N VAL A 145 -11.45 -1.94 11.35
CA VAL A 145 -11.90 -0.61 10.97
C VAL A 145 -12.96 -0.68 9.85
N VAL A 146 -12.77 -1.54 8.84
CA VAL A 146 -13.79 -1.80 7.80
C VAL A 146 -15.08 -2.35 8.41
N LEU A 147 -15.00 -3.36 9.28
CA LEU A 147 -16.18 -3.94 9.95
C LEU A 147 -16.96 -2.89 10.74
N MET A 148 -16.25 -2.03 11.48
CA MET A 148 -16.85 -0.92 12.22
C MET A 148 -17.58 0.07 11.28
N MET A 149 -16.95 0.47 10.17
CA MET A 149 -17.58 1.38 9.20
C MET A 149 -18.82 0.78 8.52
N GLU A 150 -18.79 -0.52 8.22
CA GLU A 150 -19.88 -1.27 7.59
C GLU A 150 -20.98 -1.72 8.57
N ASN A 151 -20.80 -1.54 9.89
CA ASN A 151 -21.76 -1.93 10.93
C ASN A 151 -23.19 -1.44 10.63
N GLN A 152 -23.34 -0.22 10.14
CA GLN A 152 -24.64 0.39 9.82
C GLN A 152 -25.33 -0.24 8.60
N ARG A 153 -24.55 -0.81 7.65
CA ARG A 153 -25.08 -1.38 6.41
C ARG A 153 -25.29 -2.89 6.52
N ARG A 154 -24.43 -3.60 7.27
CA ARG A 154 -24.38 -5.07 7.32
C ARG A 154 -24.74 -5.66 8.68
N GLY A 155 -24.69 -4.86 9.74
CA GLY A 155 -24.82 -5.34 11.11
C GLY A 155 -23.62 -6.18 11.58
N MET A 156 -23.33 -6.16 12.88
CA MET A 156 -22.20 -6.91 13.45
C MET A 156 -22.62 -8.01 14.42
N PHE A 157 -23.89 -8.03 14.81
CA PHE A 157 -24.43 -9.07 15.70
C PHE A 157 -25.70 -9.64 15.09
N PHE A 158 -25.59 -10.82 14.47
CA PHE A 158 -26.70 -11.47 13.75
C PHE A 158 -27.39 -10.54 12.74
N GLY A 159 -26.61 -9.76 11.99
CA GLY A 159 -27.13 -8.80 11.00
C GLY A 159 -27.73 -7.51 11.60
N LYS A 160 -27.72 -7.35 12.94
CA LYS A 160 -28.15 -6.11 13.60
C LYS A 160 -26.95 -5.17 13.84
N PRO A 161 -27.11 -3.85 13.63
CA PRO A 161 -26.08 -2.87 13.95
C PRO A 161 -25.94 -2.72 15.47
N LEU A 162 -24.72 -2.39 15.92
CA LEU A 162 -24.43 -2.04 17.30
C LEU A 162 -24.26 -0.51 17.46
N ASP A 163 -25.02 0.11 18.36
CA ASP A 163 -25.06 1.57 18.51
C ASP A 163 -23.72 2.17 18.95
N PHE A 164 -23.04 1.52 19.91
CA PHE A 164 -21.75 2.02 20.42
C PHE A 164 -20.68 2.05 19.32
N VAL A 165 -20.69 1.07 18.40
CA VAL A 165 -19.77 1.04 17.27
C VAL A 165 -20.10 2.13 16.24
N THR A 166 -21.37 2.42 16.06
CA THR A 166 -21.80 3.50 15.16
C THR A 166 -21.22 4.85 15.59
N ARG A 167 -21.27 5.15 16.88
CA ARG A 167 -20.69 6.37 17.45
C ARG A 167 -19.16 6.38 17.29
N ALA A 168 -18.50 5.28 17.63
CA ALA A 168 -17.05 5.12 17.46
C ALA A 168 -16.59 5.26 15.99
N SER A 169 -17.43 4.85 15.04
CA SER A 169 -17.09 4.83 13.61
C SER A 169 -17.12 6.20 12.92
N GLN A 170 -17.65 7.25 13.57
CA GLN A 170 -17.74 8.57 12.95
C GLN A 170 -16.36 9.18 12.65
N GLY A 171 -15.45 9.16 13.63
CA GLY A 171 -14.08 9.62 13.46
C GLY A 171 -13.29 8.74 12.51
N ILE A 172 -13.50 7.42 12.61
CA ILE A 172 -12.91 6.43 11.72
C ILE A 172 -13.22 6.75 10.24
N ARG A 173 -14.49 7.01 9.89
CA ARG A 173 -14.86 7.32 8.50
C ARG A 173 -14.13 8.53 7.93
N LYS A 174 -13.79 9.51 8.78
CA LYS A 174 -13.05 10.70 8.35
C LYS A 174 -11.55 10.44 8.13
N TYR A 175 -10.93 9.58 8.93
CA TYR A 175 -9.46 9.41 8.95
C TYR A 175 -8.97 8.04 8.48
N HIS A 176 -9.86 7.08 8.19
CA HIS A 176 -9.48 5.73 7.77
C HIS A 176 -8.51 5.73 6.59
N GLY A 177 -8.64 6.68 5.65
CA GLY A 177 -7.76 6.78 4.48
C GLY A 177 -6.27 6.84 4.85
N TYR A 178 -5.90 7.55 5.93
CA TYR A 178 -4.50 7.61 6.37
C TYR A 178 -4.01 6.27 6.88
N TYR A 179 -4.81 5.59 7.70
CA TYR A 179 -4.46 4.28 8.24
C TYR A 179 -4.45 3.21 7.14
N PHE A 180 -5.41 3.25 6.22
CA PHE A 180 -5.52 2.27 5.13
C PHE A 180 -4.36 2.41 4.16
N ALA A 181 -3.97 3.65 3.83
CA ALA A 181 -2.76 3.91 3.07
C ALA A 181 -1.53 3.41 3.82
N TRP A 182 -1.44 3.66 5.13
CA TRP A 182 -0.33 3.16 5.94
C TRP A 182 -0.22 1.64 5.93
N ALA A 183 -1.31 0.94 6.24
CA ALA A 183 -1.31 -0.52 6.27
C ALA A 183 -0.92 -1.11 4.91
N ALA A 184 -1.52 -0.60 3.82
CA ALA A 184 -1.24 -1.09 2.48
C ALA A 184 0.22 -0.84 2.04
N ILE A 185 0.74 0.37 2.25
CA ILE A 185 2.11 0.75 1.87
C ILE A 185 3.14 0.04 2.76
N TYR A 186 2.85 -0.09 4.05
CA TYR A 186 3.70 -0.80 4.99
C TYR A 186 3.83 -2.28 4.61
N THR A 187 2.73 -2.98 4.36
CA THR A 187 2.80 -4.39 3.90
C THR A 187 3.41 -4.51 2.51
N PHE A 188 3.25 -3.50 1.65
CA PHE A 188 3.86 -3.49 0.32
C PHE A 188 5.39 -3.42 0.40
N TRP A 189 5.97 -2.62 1.30
CA TRP A 189 7.43 -2.53 1.51
C TRP A 189 7.97 -3.52 2.53
N TYR A 190 7.10 -4.23 3.25
CA TYR A 190 7.52 -5.22 4.24
C TYR A 190 8.28 -6.37 3.58
N HIS A 191 7.74 -6.88 2.48
CA HIS A 191 8.31 -7.97 1.71
C HIS A 191 9.16 -7.44 0.55
N PRO A 192 10.23 -8.15 0.15
CA PRO A 192 10.77 -7.99 -1.19
C PRO A 192 9.74 -8.36 -2.26
N MET A 193 9.90 -7.82 -3.46
CA MET A 193 8.94 -8.03 -4.57
C MET A 193 8.99 -9.44 -5.19
N VAL A 194 10.09 -10.18 -4.98
CA VAL A 194 10.31 -11.54 -5.49
C VAL A 194 10.75 -12.50 -4.39
#